data_AF-A0A1J5PD72-F1
#
_entry.id   AF-A0A1J5PD72-F1
#
_cell.length_a   1.000
_cell.length_b   1.000
_cell.length_c   1.000
_cell.angle_alpha   90.00
_cell.angle_beta   90.00
_cell.angle_gamma   90.00
#
_symmetry.space_group_name_H-M   'P 1'
#
loop_
_entity.id
_entity.type
_entity.pdbx_description
1 polymer ?
#
loop_
_entity_poly.entity_id
_entity_poly.type
_entity_poly.pdbx_seq_one_letter_code
_entity_poly.pdbx_strand_id
1 'polypeptide(L)'
;MLLDKGILFAPDYVINAGGIINCYSELMGFSKKRTMQLTENIYEATRNVLKLSKAENISTTDAANKIAEKRIADIKKVKSTY
;
A
#
# COMPACT_ATOMS: atom_id res chain seq x y z
N MET A 1 1.11 -18.52 -11.92
CA MET A 1 0.88 -17.13 -11.47
C MET A 1 1.45 -16.14 -12.48
N LEU A 2 1.08 -14.85 -12.47
CA LEU A 2 1.66 -13.84 -13.37
C LEU A 2 3.19 -13.70 -13.18
N LEU A 3 3.65 -13.90 -11.93
CA LEU A 3 5.06 -13.96 -11.55
C LEU A 3 5.85 -15.01 -12.36
N ASP A 4 5.33 -16.24 -12.46
CA ASP A 4 5.99 -17.34 -13.20
C ASP A 4 6.14 -17.04 -14.70
N LYS A 5 5.32 -16.13 -15.22
CA LYS A 5 5.36 -15.66 -16.62
C LYS A 5 6.24 -14.42 -16.79
N GLY A 6 6.91 -13.95 -15.74
CA GLY A 6 7.71 -12.71 -15.78
C GLY A 6 6.87 -11.43 -15.96
N ILE A 7 5.56 -11.49 -15.74
CA ILE A 7 4.67 -10.35 -15.91
C ILE A 7 4.63 -9.54 -14.61
N LEU A 8 5.02 -8.27 -14.72
CA LEU A 8 4.93 -7.33 -13.60
C LEU A 8 3.46 -6.96 -13.35
N PHE A 9 2.98 -7.23 -12.14
CA PHE A 9 1.60 -6.97 -11.75
C PHE A 9 1.56 -6.08 -10.50
N ALA A 10 0.92 -4.92 -10.60
CA ALA A 10 0.61 -4.07 -9.45
C ALA A 10 -0.79 -4.44 -8.92
N PRO A 11 -0.93 -4.76 -7.63
CA PRO A 11 -2.25 -5.06 -7.05
C PRO A 11 -3.22 -3.88 -7.19
N ASP A 12 -4.45 -4.20 -7.55
CA ASP A 12 -5.54 -3.25 -7.80
C ASP A 12 -5.85 -2.35 -6.59
N TYR A 13 -5.96 -2.93 -5.39
CA TYR A 13 -6.23 -2.18 -4.15
C TYR A 13 -5.05 -1.31 -3.70
N VAL A 14 -3.85 -1.50 -4.26
CA VAL A 14 -2.70 -0.61 -4.04
C VAL A 14 -2.74 0.54 -5.04
N ILE A 15 -2.84 0.24 -6.33
CA ILE A 15 -2.75 1.24 -7.39
C ILE A 15 -3.96 2.19 -7.41
N ASN A 16 -5.15 1.69 -7.06
CA ASN A 16 -6.40 2.45 -7.04
C ASN A 16 -6.69 3.11 -5.67
N ALA A 17 -5.74 3.10 -4.73
CA ALA A 17 -5.93 3.64 -3.37
C ALA A 17 -6.23 5.15 -3.33
N GLY A 18 -6.01 5.88 -4.43
CA GLY A 18 -6.27 7.32 -4.54
C GLY A 18 -7.71 7.71 -4.20
N GLY A 19 -8.70 6.88 -4.53
CA GLY A 19 -10.10 7.15 -4.18
C GLY A 19 -10.32 7.21 -2.67
N ILE A 20 -9.77 6.26 -1.92
CA ILE A 20 -9.86 6.23 -0.46
C ILE A 20 -9.07 7.38 0.17
N ILE A 21 -7.92 7.76 -0.39
CA ILE A 21 -7.13 8.92 0.05
C ILE A 21 -7.93 10.23 -0.14
N ASN A 22 -8.67 10.34 -1.24
CA ASN A 22 -9.55 11.48 -1.48
C ASN A 22 -10.69 11.54 -0.45
N CYS A 23 -11.41 10.44 -0.23
CA CYS A 23 -12.46 10.37 0.79
C CYS A 23 -11.93 10.70 2.20
N TYR A 24 -10.73 10.21 2.56
CA TYR A 24 -10.09 10.58 3.82
C TYR A 24 -9.79 12.08 3.90
N SER A 25 -9.37 12.69 2.79
CA SER A 25 -9.10 14.12 2.74
C SER A 25 -10.37 14.96 2.93
N GLU A 26 -11.51 14.50 2.41
CA GLU A 26 -12.82 15.13 2.62
C GLU A 26 -13.20 15.17 4.10
N LEU A 27 -12.96 14.08 4.84
CA LEU A 27 -13.20 14.00 6.28
C LEU A 27 -12.29 14.93 7.10
N MET A 28 -11.08 15.24 6.61
CA MET A 28 -10.05 16.00 7.33
C MET A 28 -10.02 17.50 6.98
N GLY A 29 -11.03 18.02 6.28
CA GLY A 29 -11.04 19.40 5.78
C GLY A 29 -10.24 19.51 4.48
N PHE A 30 -10.86 19.08 3.38
CA PHE A 30 -10.28 18.89 2.06
C PHE A 30 -9.22 19.93 1.65
N SER A 31 -8.08 19.42 1.15
CA SER A 31 -7.03 20.23 0.55
C SER A 31 -6.42 19.49 -0.64
N LYS A 32 -6.70 19.96 -1.86
CA LYS A 32 -6.19 19.36 -3.10
C LYS A 32 -4.68 19.13 -3.06
N LYS A 33 -3.91 20.11 -2.59
CA LYS A 33 -2.45 20.00 -2.47
C LYS A 33 -2.05 18.83 -1.56
N ARG A 34 -2.66 18.74 -0.37
CA ARG A 34 -2.39 17.67 0.59
C ARG A 34 -2.84 16.30 0.07
N THR A 35 -4.00 16.22 -0.56
CA THR A 35 -4.53 14.98 -1.15
C THR A 35 -3.60 14.44 -2.24
N MET A 36 -3.09 15.31 -3.12
CA MET A 36 -2.10 14.93 -4.13
C MET A 36 -0.81 14.42 -3.49
N GLN A 37 -0.27 15.15 -2.51
CA GLN A 37 0.93 14.71 -1.76
C GLN A 37 0.73 13.36 -1.05
N LEU A 38 -0.46 13.10 -0.51
CA LEU A 38 -0.76 11.78 0.08
C LEU A 38 -0.84 10.69 -1.00
N THR A 39 -1.42 11.00 -2.15
CA THR A 39 -1.56 10.09 -3.29
C THR A 39 -0.22 9.72 -3.90
N GLU A 40 0.77 10.62 -3.89
CA GLU A 40 2.15 10.32 -4.32
C GLU A 40 2.78 9.13 -3.58
N ASN A 41 2.35 8.85 -2.34
CA ASN A 41 2.83 7.69 -1.58
C ASN A 41 2.42 6.33 -2.20
N ILE A 42 1.44 6.30 -3.12
CA ILE A 42 1.08 5.08 -3.87
C ILE A 42 2.28 4.56 -4.66
N TYR A 43 3.13 5.45 -5.18
CA TYR A 43 4.36 5.08 -5.88
C TYR A 43 5.28 4.26 -4.98
N GLU A 44 5.61 4.77 -3.79
CA GLU A 44 6.49 4.07 -2.85
C GLU A 44 5.83 2.80 -2.27
N ALA A 45 4.52 2.83 -2.01
CA ALA A 45 3.79 1.63 -1.58
C ALA A 45 3.89 0.51 -2.63
N THR A 46 3.62 0.83 -3.89
CA THR A 46 3.74 -0.12 -5.02
C THR A 46 5.17 -0.62 -5.15
N ARG A 47 6.17 0.27 -5.07
CA ARG A 47 7.58 -0.09 -5.15
C ARG A 47 8.00 -1.05 -4.04
N ASN A 48 7.51 -0.86 -2.82
CA ASN A 48 7.79 -1.75 -1.70
C ASN A 48 7.15 -3.13 -1.89
N VAL A 49 5.93 -3.19 -2.42
CA VAL A 49 5.28 -4.45 -2.81
C VAL A 49 6.12 -5.22 -3.83
N LEU A 50 6.56 -4.55 -4.90
CA LEU A 50 7.37 -5.17 -5.95
C LEU A 50 8.71 -5.69 -5.42
N LYS A 51 9.37 -4.90 -4.55
CA LYS A 51 10.63 -5.31 -3.91
C LYS A 51 10.44 -6.55 -3.03
N LEU A 52 9.40 -6.57 -2.20
CA LEU A 52 9.13 -7.68 -1.30
C LEU A 52 8.76 -8.96 -2.07
N SER A 53 7.89 -8.83 -3.07
CA SER A 53 7.52 -9.92 -3.97
C SER A 53 8.76 -10.56 -4.61
N LYS A 54 9.70 -9.73 -5.09
CA LYS A 54 10.97 -10.22 -5.66
C LYS A 54 11.89 -10.85 -4.60
N ALA A 55 11.99 -10.25 -3.41
CA ALA A 55 12.89 -10.72 -2.36
C ALA A 55 12.46 -12.06 -1.76
N GLU A 56 11.16 -12.28 -1.62
CA GLU A 56 10.60 -13.50 -1.00
C GLU A 56 10.06 -14.51 -2.03
N ASN A 57 10.12 -14.18 -3.32
CA ASN A 57 9.59 -14.99 -4.42
C ASN A 57 8.11 -15.37 -4.23
N ILE A 58 7.29 -14.39 -3.88
CA ILE A 58 5.83 -14.50 -3.67
C ILE A 58 5.08 -13.57 -4.62
N SER A 59 3.78 -13.77 -4.79
CA SER A 59 2.98 -12.87 -5.63
C SER A 59 2.96 -11.44 -5.08
N THR A 60 2.74 -10.46 -5.95
CA THR A 60 2.61 -9.05 -5.50
C THR A 60 1.38 -8.83 -4.63
N THR A 61 0.33 -9.64 -4.81
CA THR A 61 -0.84 -9.67 -3.90
C THR A 61 -0.45 -10.15 -2.51
N ASP A 62 0.28 -11.25 -2.39
CA ASP A 62 0.73 -11.77 -1.10
C ASP A 62 1.69 -10.80 -0.41
N ALA A 63 2.63 -10.21 -1.17
CA ALA A 63 3.53 -9.19 -0.66
C ALA A 63 2.78 -7.96 -0.14
N ALA A 64 1.75 -7.49 -0.86
CA ALA A 64 0.93 -6.37 -0.42
C ALA A 64 0.16 -6.69 0.87
N ASN A 65 -0.42 -7.89 0.97
CA ASN A 65 -1.08 -8.35 2.19
C ASN A 65 -0.12 -8.42 3.37
N LYS A 66 1.07 -9.00 3.18
CA LYS A 66 2.10 -9.10 4.22
C LYS A 66 2.54 -7.72 4.73
N ILE A 67 2.71 -6.73 3.84
CA ILE A 67 3.04 -5.35 4.23
C ILE A 67 1.90 -4.73 5.05
N ALA A 68 0.65 -4.89 4.62
CA ALA A 68 -0.52 -4.36 5.31
C ALA A 68 -0.71 -4.98 6.70
N GLU A 69 -0.66 -6.31 6.79
CA GLU A 69 -0.76 -7.07 8.04
C GLU A 69 0.33 -6.68 9.03
N LYS A 70 1.58 -6.56 8.54
CA LYS A 70 2.70 -6.11 9.38
C LYS A 70 2.43 -4.72 9.94
N ARG A 71 1.99 -3.77 9.12
CA ARG A 71 1.67 -2.40 9.56
C ARG A 71 0.57 -2.39 10.62
N ILE A 72 -0.49 -3.18 10.44
CA ILE A 72 -1.58 -3.30 11.42
C ILE A 72 -1.06 -3.86 12.73
N ALA A 73 -0.25 -4.92 12.69
CA ALA A 73 0.35 -5.54 13.87
C ALA A 73 1.30 -4.58 14.61
N ASP A 74 2.13 -3.85 13.89
CA ASP A 74 3.06 -2.86 14.46
C ASP A 74 2.28 -1.75 15.20
N ILE A 75 1.24 -1.18 14.58
CA ILE A 75 0.41 -0.14 15.20
C ILE A 75 -0.37 -0.66 16.40
N LYS A 76 -0.86 -1.91 16.35
CA LYS A 76 -1.53 -2.56 17.50
C LYS A 76 -0.60 -2.66 18.71
N LYS A 77 0.67 -3.01 18.49
CA LYS A 77 1.67 -3.08 19.57
C LYS A 77 1.93 -1.71 20.20
N VAL A 78 2.09 -0.67 19.39
CA VAL A 78 2.29 0.70 19.89
C VAL A 78 1.14 1.15 20.78
N LYS A 79 -0.12 0.89 20.38
CA LYS A 79 -1.31 1.27 21.17
C LYS A 79 -1.52 0.45 22.44
N SER A 80 -0.88 -0.71 22.59
CA SER A 80 -1.01 -1.57 23.78
C SER A 80 0.01 -1.24 24.87
N THR A 81 1.05 -0.47 24.54
CA THR A 81 2.12 -0.07 25.48
C THR A 81 1.82 1.27 26.17
N TYR A 82 0.77 1.96 25.73
CA TYR A 82 0.19 3.15 26.37
C TYR A 82 -1.18 2.81 26.95
#